data_AF-A0AAP0SHP9-F1
#
_entry.id   AF-A0AAP0SHP9-F1
#
_cell.length_a   1.000
_cell.length_b   1.000
_cell.length_c   1.000
_cell.angle_alpha   90.00
_cell.angle_beta   90.00
_cell.angle_gamma   90.00
#
_symmetry.space_group_name_H-M   'P 1'
#
loop_
_entity.id
_entity.type
_entity.pdbx_description
1 polymer ?
#
loop_
_entity_poly.entity_id
_entity_poly.type
_entity_poly.pdbx_seq_one_letter_code
_entity_poly.pdbx_strand_id
1 'polypeptide(L)'
;MPEQKHTPGPWVARQVGGLGFPGQIGYAIDFNEDQEQVVDFVYEEADAKLIAQAPNLLADLITAAGTLRHYEALHRAKNTDDSLKKAEVNAELASRFERTIAKATF
;
A
#
# COMPACT_ATOMS: atom_id res chain seq x y z
N MET A 1 6.31 -14.86 -5.33
CA MET A 1 6.04 -13.68 -4.49
C MET A 1 7.30 -13.41 -3.68
N PRO A 2 7.80 -12.17 -3.61
CA PRO A 2 8.84 -11.83 -2.65
C PRO A 2 8.37 -12.23 -1.24
N GLU A 3 9.29 -12.66 -0.39
CA GLU A 3 8.99 -12.95 1.01
C GLU A 3 8.45 -11.70 1.70
N GLN A 4 7.31 -11.83 2.40
CA GLN A 4 6.70 -10.70 3.10
C GLN A 4 7.52 -10.37 4.35
N LYS A 5 8.16 -9.19 4.34
CA LYS A 5 9.07 -8.74 5.42
C LYS A 5 8.42 -7.80 6.44
N HIS A 6 7.22 -7.31 6.16
CA HIS A 6 6.47 -6.40 7.05
C HIS A 6 5.30 -7.15 7.71
N THR A 7 4.87 -6.66 8.87
CA THR A 7 3.70 -7.17 9.57
C THR A 7 2.49 -7.21 8.62
N PRO A 8 1.78 -8.35 8.50
CA PRO A 8 0.58 -8.41 7.66
C PRO A 8 -0.53 -7.51 8.19
N GLY A 9 -1.49 -7.19 7.31
CA GLY A 9 -2.74 -6.58 7.75
C GLY A 9 -3.68 -7.61 8.40
N PRO A 10 -4.80 -7.18 8.98
CA PRO A 10 -5.27 -5.79 9.02
C PRO A 10 -4.54 -4.96 10.09
N TRP A 11 -4.40 -3.67 9.81
CA TRP A 11 -3.96 -2.67 10.79
C TRP A 11 -5.13 -1.80 11.21
N VAL A 12 -5.19 -1.42 12.48
CA VAL A 12 -6.30 -0.67 13.05
C VAL A 12 -5.76 0.55 13.80
N ALA A 13 -6.26 1.73 13.44
CA ALA A 13 -5.98 2.94 14.20
C ALA A 13 -6.82 2.96 15.48
N ARG A 14 -6.16 3.07 16.62
CA ARG A 14 -6.80 3.19 17.93
C ARG A 14 -6.39 4.49 18.59
N GLN A 15 -7.37 5.26 19.05
CA GLN A 15 -7.09 6.47 19.82
C GLN A 15 -6.37 6.08 21.13
N VAL A 16 -5.28 6.77 21.41
CA VAL A 16 -4.50 6.64 22.64
C VAL A 16 -4.42 8.00 23.34
N GLY A 17 -4.45 7.96 24.68
CA GLY A 17 -4.39 9.11 25.56
C GLY A 17 -4.46 8.65 27.02
N GLY A 18 -3.87 9.41 27.94
CA GLY A 18 -3.83 9.04 29.37
C GLY A 18 -2.42 8.95 29.95
N LEU A 19 -2.23 8.17 31.01
CA LEU A 19 -1.06 8.14 31.92
C LEU A 19 0.34 8.13 31.26
N GLY A 20 0.48 7.70 30.00
CA GLY A 20 1.74 7.75 29.25
C GLY A 20 2.04 9.08 28.54
N PHE A 21 1.01 9.90 28.24
CA PHE A 21 1.13 11.19 27.55
C PHE A 21 0.10 12.21 28.10
N PRO A 22 0.30 12.75 29.32
CA PRO A 22 -0.65 13.65 29.94
C PRO A 22 -0.93 14.89 29.09
N GLY A 23 -2.20 15.10 28.73
CA GLY A 23 -2.63 16.26 27.94
C GLY A 23 -2.51 16.12 26.42
N GLN A 24 -2.09 14.96 25.91
CA GLN A 24 -2.03 14.67 24.48
C GLN A 24 -3.05 13.60 24.08
N ILE A 25 -3.69 13.81 22.93
CA ILE A 25 -4.47 12.82 22.22
C ILE A 25 -3.62 12.41 21.01
N GLY A 26 -3.46 11.11 20.79
CA GLY A 26 -2.84 10.57 19.58
C GLY A 26 -3.46 9.24 19.21
N TYR A 27 -2.82 8.53 18.29
CA TYR A 27 -3.29 7.26 17.75
C TYR A 27 -2.14 6.26 17.67
N ALA A 28 -2.37 5.04 18.13
CA ALA A 28 -1.50 3.90 17.84
C ALA A 28 -2.08 3.13 16.65
N ILE A 29 -1.22 2.42 15.92
CA ILE A 29 -1.65 1.49 14.88
C ILE A 29 -1.36 0.08 15.36
N ASP A 30 -2.42 -0.67 15.65
CA ASP A 30 -2.33 -2.04 16.11
C ASP A 30 -2.40 -3.00 14.91
N PHE A 31 -1.56 -4.01 14.92
CA PHE A 31 -1.80 -5.28 14.25
C PHE A 31 -2.60 -6.15 15.21
N ASN A 32 -3.64 -6.83 14.72
CA ASN A 32 -4.47 -7.81 15.44
C ASN A 32 -5.19 -7.31 16.72
N GLU A 33 -5.82 -8.23 17.46
CA GLU A 33 -6.63 -7.93 18.67
C GLU A 33 -5.78 -7.93 19.95
N ASP A 34 -4.55 -8.43 19.87
CA ASP A 34 -3.57 -8.60 20.95
C ASP A 34 -2.78 -7.31 21.24
N GLN A 35 -3.11 -6.21 20.56
CA GLN A 35 -2.49 -4.88 20.70
C GLN A 35 -1.00 -4.84 20.36
N GLU A 36 -0.54 -5.73 19.46
CA GLU A 36 0.80 -5.61 18.89
C GLU A 36 0.87 -4.33 18.04
N GLN A 37 1.70 -3.36 18.41
CA GLN A 37 1.75 -2.07 17.70
C GLN A 37 2.75 -2.12 16.53
N VAL A 38 2.27 -1.73 15.35
CA VAL A 38 3.13 -1.46 14.18
C VAL A 38 3.55 0.01 14.13
N VAL A 39 2.82 0.90 14.82
CA VAL A 39 3.20 2.30 15.04
C VAL A 39 2.79 2.73 16.44
N ASP A 40 3.75 3.23 17.21
CA ASP A 40 3.57 3.59 18.62
C ASP A 40 2.72 4.86 18.82
N PHE A 41 2.89 5.87 17.96
CA PHE A 41 2.17 7.14 18.09
C PHE A 41 2.07 7.94 16.78
N VAL A 42 0.86 8.42 16.49
CA VAL A 42 0.52 9.32 15.38
C VAL A 42 -0.32 10.46 15.96
N TYR A 43 0.03 11.71 15.65
CA TYR A 43 -0.66 12.88 16.22
C TYR A 43 -2.06 13.09 15.64
N GLU A 44 -2.20 12.94 14.31
CA GLU A 44 -3.41 13.29 13.59
C GLU A 44 -4.22 12.03 13.22
N GLU A 45 -5.54 12.08 13.44
CA GLU A 45 -6.44 10.96 13.14
C GLU A 45 -6.40 10.57 11.65
N ALA A 46 -6.32 11.57 10.76
CA ALA A 46 -6.30 11.36 9.32
C ALA A 46 -5.05 10.58 8.88
N ASP A 47 -3.90 10.91 9.47
CA ASP A 47 -2.64 10.22 9.20
C ASP A 47 -2.70 8.80 9.73
N ALA A 48 -3.23 8.60 10.94
CA ALA A 48 -3.39 7.28 11.54
C ALA A 48 -4.29 6.38 10.68
N LYS A 49 -5.40 6.92 10.19
CA LYS A 49 -6.30 6.21 9.26
C LYS A 49 -5.60 5.87 7.95
N LEU A 50 -4.82 6.79 7.38
CA LEU A 50 -4.08 6.55 6.13
C LEU A 50 -3.03 5.45 6.32
N ILE A 51 -2.26 5.49 7.40
CA ILE A 51 -1.24 4.50 7.73
C ILE A 51 -1.89 3.12 7.95
N ALA A 52 -3.00 3.05 8.68
CA ALA A 52 -3.73 1.79 8.90
C ALA A 52 -4.21 1.14 7.59
N GLN A 53 -4.41 1.91 6.52
CA GLN A 53 -4.77 1.38 5.19
C GLN A 53 -3.57 0.91 4.36
N ALA A 54 -2.32 1.13 4.80
CA ALA A 54 -1.14 0.81 4.00
C ALA A 54 -1.09 -0.66 3.50
N PRO A 55 -1.50 -1.69 4.28
CA PRO A 55 -1.55 -3.07 3.76
C PRO A 55 -2.53 -3.23 2.59
N ASN A 56 -3.70 -2.59 2.68
CA ASN A 56 -4.72 -2.64 1.62
C ASN A 56 -4.24 -1.87 0.39
N LEU A 57 -3.70 -0.66 0.58
CA LEU A 57 -3.15 0.15 -0.50
C LEU A 57 -2.01 -0.57 -1.23
N LEU A 58 -1.14 -1.28 -0.50
CA LEU A 58 -0.07 -2.08 -1.09
C LEU A 58 -0.63 -3.26 -1.90
N ALA A 59 -1.61 -3.98 -1.37
CA ALA A 59 -2.26 -5.10 -2.05
C ALA A 59 -2.97 -4.65 -3.35
N ASP A 60 -3.68 -3.52 -3.30
CA ASP A 60 -4.35 -2.92 -4.45
C ASP A 60 -3.33 -2.45 -5.50
N LEU A 61 -2.21 -1.84 -5.08
CA LEU A 61 -1.13 -1.45 -5.99
C LEU A 61 -0.49 -2.65 -6.71
N ILE A 62 -0.25 -3.75 -5.98
CA ILE A 62 0.26 -5.00 -6.58
C ILE A 62 -0.72 -5.53 -7.63
N THR A 63 -2.01 -5.56 -7.30
CA THR A 63 -3.07 -6.00 -8.22
C THR A 63 -3.16 -5.10 -9.44
N ALA A 64 -3.11 -3.78 -9.26
CA ALA A 64 -3.13 -2.80 -10.34
C ALA A 64 -1.93 -2.96 -11.27
N ALA A 65 -0.72 -3.09 -10.72
CA ALA A 65 0.50 -3.31 -11.51
C ALA A 65 0.42 -4.59 -12.34
N GLY A 66 0.01 -5.71 -11.72
CA GLY A 66 -0.18 -6.99 -12.42
C GLY A 66 -1.24 -6.91 -13.52
N THR A 67 -2.34 -6.22 -13.28
CA THR A 67 -3.42 -6.00 -14.27
C THR A 67 -2.93 -5.17 -15.46
N LEU A 68 -2.15 -4.12 -15.22
CA LEU A 68 -1.57 -3.31 -16.28
C LEU A 68 -0.55 -4.09 -17.11
N ARG A 69 0.29 -4.94 -16.48
CA ARG A 69 1.19 -5.86 -17.22
C ARG A 69 0.44 -6.87 -18.07
N HIS A 70 -0.68 -7.39 -17.57
CA HIS A 70 -1.54 -8.26 -18.36
C HIS A 70 -2.09 -7.55 -19.60
N TYR A 71 -2.64 -6.34 -19.43
CA TYR A 71 -3.17 -5.58 -20.56
C TYR A 71 -2.07 -5.08 -21.52
N GLU A 72 -0.89 -4.74 -21.03
CA GLU A 72 0.29 -4.48 -21.86
C GLU A 72 0.53 -5.65 -22.82
N ALA A 73 0.65 -6.88 -22.30
CA ALA A 73 0.91 -8.07 -23.11
C ALA A 73 -0.20 -8.32 -24.16
N LEU A 74 -1.47 -8.19 -23.76
CA LEU A 74 -2.61 -8.29 -24.68
C LEU A 74 -2.56 -7.23 -25.78
N HIS A 75 -2.17 -6.00 -25.45
CA HIS A 75 -2.05 -4.91 -26.40
C HIS A 75 -0.87 -5.07 -27.34
N ARG A 76 0.29 -5.53 -26.86
CA ARG A 76 1.45 -5.88 -27.71
C ARG A 76 1.09 -6.99 -28.69
N ALA A 77 0.35 -8.01 -28.26
CA ALA A 77 -0.04 -9.14 -29.10
C ALA A 77 -0.92 -8.75 -30.31
N LYS A 78 -1.73 -7.69 -30.19
CA LYS A 78 -2.55 -7.19 -31.32
C LYS A 78 -1.72 -6.52 -32.42
N ASN A 79 -0.54 -6.00 -32.09
CA ASN A 79 0.43 -5.43 -33.03
C ASN A 79 -0.12 -4.39 -34.04
N THR A 80 -1.11 -3.60 -33.63
CA THR A 80 -1.57 -2.42 -34.37
C THR A 80 -0.99 -1.16 -33.73
N ASP A 81 -0.81 -0.08 -34.50
CA ASP A 81 -0.23 1.17 -33.99
C ASP A 81 -0.98 1.71 -32.75
N ASP A 82 -2.32 1.75 -32.79
CA ASP A 82 -3.15 2.14 -31.64
C ASP A 82 -2.95 1.22 -30.43
N SER A 83 -2.88 -0.10 -30.67
CA SER A 83 -2.71 -1.06 -29.58
C SER A 83 -1.31 -0.97 -28.97
N LEU A 84 -0.26 -0.75 -29.76
CA LEU A 84 1.09 -0.57 -29.27
C LEU A 84 1.20 0.70 -28.40
N LYS A 85 0.55 1.81 -28.78
CA LYS A 85 0.48 3.01 -27.94
C LYS A 85 -0.17 2.73 -26.58
N LYS A 86 -1.24 1.94 -26.55
CA LYS A 86 -1.90 1.51 -25.30
C LYS A 86 -1.00 0.61 -24.46
N ALA A 87 -0.24 -0.28 -25.09
CA ALA A 87 0.73 -1.11 -24.40
C ALA A 87 1.80 -0.26 -23.69
N GLU A 88 2.32 0.77 -24.35
CA GLU A 88 3.33 1.64 -23.74
C GLU A 88 2.80 2.43 -22.53
N VAL A 89 1.56 2.93 -22.60
CA VAL A 89 0.92 3.59 -21.43
C VAL A 89 0.78 2.61 -20.26
N ASN A 90 0.33 1.38 -20.51
CA ASN A 90 0.21 0.37 -19.47
C ASN A 90 1.57 -0.02 -18.89
N ALA A 91 2.59 -0.14 -19.74
CA ALA A 91 3.97 -0.44 -19.33
C ALA A 91 4.53 0.67 -18.43
N GLU A 92 4.30 1.94 -18.78
CA GLU A 92 4.75 3.08 -17.99
C GLU A 92 4.08 3.11 -16.61
N LEU A 93 2.75 2.96 -16.56
CA LEU A 93 1.98 2.96 -15.31
C LEU A 93 2.36 1.76 -14.42
N ALA A 94 2.45 0.56 -14.99
CA ALA A 94 2.88 -0.63 -14.26
C ALA A 94 4.28 -0.43 -13.67
N SER A 95 5.22 0.06 -14.47
CA SER A 95 6.60 0.34 -14.01
C SER A 95 6.63 1.36 -12.88
N ARG A 96 5.72 2.34 -12.89
CA ARG A 96 5.62 3.36 -11.84
C ARG A 96 5.10 2.76 -10.53
N PHE A 97 4.09 1.89 -10.59
CA PHE A 97 3.60 1.16 -9.41
C PHE A 97 4.61 0.16 -8.87
N GLU A 98 5.28 -0.61 -9.73
CA GLU A 98 6.33 -1.54 -9.35
C GLU A 98 7.47 -0.85 -8.61
N ARG A 99 7.88 0.36 -9.05
CA ARG A 99 8.87 1.17 -8.32
C ARG A 99 8.38 1.60 -6.94
N THR A 100 7.10 1.96 -6.80
CA THR A 100 6.52 2.32 -5.51
C THR A 100 6.43 1.10 -4.58
N ILE A 101 5.95 -0.03 -5.09
CA ILE A 101 5.91 -1.31 -4.36
C ILE A 101 7.32 -1.66 -3.89
N ALA A 102 8.31 -1.56 -4.78
CA ALA A 102 9.68 -1.89 -4.43
C ALA A 102 10.23 -1.06 -3.26
N LYS A 103 9.95 0.25 -3.23
CA LYS A 103 10.35 1.13 -2.12
C LYS A 103 9.64 0.80 -0.80
N ALA A 104 8.47 0.18 -0.85
CA ALA A 104 7.68 -0.16 0.33
C ALA A 104 8.02 -1.55 0.89
N THR A 105 8.65 -2.43 0.10
CA THR A 105 8.86 -3.84 0.48
C THR A 105 10.32 -4.30 0.45
N PHE A 106 11.26 -3.54 -0.14
CA PHE A 106 12.69 -3.84 -0.21
C PHE A 106 13.53 -2.73 0.39
#